data_AF-A0A8H7UUD9-F1
#
_entry.id   AF-A0A8H7UUD9-F1
#
_cell.length_a   1.000
_cell.length_b   1.000
_cell.length_c   1.000
_cell.angle_alpha   90.00
_cell.angle_beta   90.00
_cell.angle_gamma   90.00
#
_symmetry.space_group_name_H-M   'P 1'
#
loop_
_entity.id
_entity.type
_entity.pdbx_description
1 polymer ?
#
loop_
_entity_poly.entity_id
_entity_poly.type
_entity_poly.pdbx_seq_one_letter_code
_entity_poly.pdbx_strand_id
1 'polypeptide(L)' 'MPTIFTAPISPVTSFSSLAVGSLNCRGLAKTADISVRNSFIRYLRTRSLDLLALSYLGTIYLRINK' A
#
# COMPACT_ATOMS: atom_id res chain seq x y z
N MET A 1 34.97 -10.38 41.51
CA MET A 1 34.15 -11.15 40.55
C MET A 1 33.43 -10.16 39.65
N PRO A 2 33.46 -10.28 38.31
CA PRO A 2 32.71 -9.37 37.45
C PRO A 2 31.28 -9.88 37.27
N THR A 3 30.29 -9.01 37.49
CA THR A 3 28.88 -9.31 37.26
C THR A 3 28.54 -8.88 35.83
N ILE A 4 28.22 -9.83 34.97
CA ILE A 4 27.80 -9.57 33.58
C ILE A 4 26.40 -8.94 33.62
N PHE A 5 26.28 -7.72 33.10
CA PHE A 5 24.99 -7.04 32.94
C PHE A 5 24.38 -7.46 31.60
N THR A 6 23.53 -8.47 31.60
CA THR A 6 22.78 -8.88 30.41
C THR A 6 21.66 -7.86 30.17
N ALA A 7 21.86 -6.95 29.21
CA ALA A 7 20.80 -6.04 28.77
C ALA A 7 19.60 -6.85 28.21
N PRO A 8 18.36 -6.42 28.45
CA PRO A 8 17.21 -7.09 27.85
C PRO A 8 17.29 -6.94 26.33
N ILE A 9 17.39 -8.06 25.63
CA ILE A 9 17.19 -8.13 24.18
C ILE A 9 15.73 -7.77 23.91
N SER A 10 15.47 -6.48 23.65
CA SER A 10 14.18 -6.04 23.15
C SER A 10 13.92 -6.78 21.82
N PRO A 11 12.79 -7.48 21.65
CA PRO A 11 12.49 -8.12 20.38
C PRO A 11 12.42 -7.01 19.33
N VAL A 12 13.40 -6.97 18.43
CA VAL A 12 13.35 -6.14 17.23
C VAL A 12 12.30 -6.77 16.33
N THR A 13 11.03 -6.50 16.63
CA THR A 13 9.93 -6.74 15.70
C THR A 13 10.11 -5.72 14.60
N SER A 14 10.82 -6.11 13.54
CA SER A 14 10.88 -5.37 12.29
C SER A 14 9.49 -5.38 11.66
N PHE A 15 8.61 -4.49 12.12
CA PHE A 15 7.34 -4.25 11.47
C PHE A 15 7.64 -3.57 10.15
N SER A 16 7.57 -4.32 9.04
CA SER A 16 7.49 -3.71 7.72
C SER A 16 6.24 -2.84 7.69
N SER A 17 6.41 -1.54 7.49
CA SER A 17 5.28 -0.61 7.38
C SER A 17 4.46 -0.97 6.15
N LEU A 18 3.30 -1.61 6.35
CA LEU A 18 2.38 -1.96 5.28
C LEU A 18 1.69 -0.69 4.76
N ALA A 19 2.06 -0.27 3.55
CA ALA A 19 1.48 0.91 2.91
C ALA A 19 0.15 0.55 2.23
N VAL A 20 -0.97 0.81 2.90
CA VAL A 20 -2.32 0.52 2.39
C VAL A 20 -2.98 1.78 1.85
N GLY A 21 -3.53 1.69 0.64
CA GLY A 21 -4.32 2.75 0.02
C GLY A 21 -5.72 2.27 -0.33
N SER A 22 -6.69 3.18 -0.31
CA SER A 22 -8.03 2.92 -0.84
C SER A 22 -8.39 3.99 -1.86
N LEU A 23 -9.07 3.59 -2.92
CA LEU A 23 -9.51 4.49 -3.97
C LEU A 23 -10.89 4.10 -4.51
N ASN A 24 -11.78 5.08 -4.54
CA ASN A 24 -13.05 4.96 -5.22
C ASN A 24 -12.86 5.20 -6.72
N CYS A 25 -13.06 4.15 -7.52
CA CYS A 25 -12.83 4.15 -8.97
C CYS A 25 -14.11 4.31 -9.78
N ARG A 26 -15.21 4.75 -9.15
CA ARG A 26 -16.52 4.99 -9.79
C ARG A 26 -16.45 5.84 -11.06
N GLY A 27 -15.70 6.95 -11.01
CA GLY A 27 -15.53 7.84 -12.15
C GLY A 27 -14.56 7.30 -13.20
N LEU A 28 -13.61 6.44 -12.80
CA LEU A 28 -12.59 5.87 -13.67
C LEU A 28 -13.13 4.76 -14.56
N ALA A 29 -14.01 3.89 -14.04
CA ALA A 29 -14.62 2.85 -14.86
C ALA A 29 -15.53 3.41 -15.96
N LYS A 30 -16.06 4.62 -15.77
CA LYS A 30 -16.99 5.28 -16.71
C LYS A 30 -16.30 6.25 -17.66
N THR A 31 -15.01 6.51 -17.49
CA THR A 31 -14.29 7.43 -18.36
C THR A 31 -13.81 6.71 -19.62
N ALA A 32 -14.29 7.16 -20.78
CA ALA A 32 -13.78 6.70 -22.09
C ALA A 32 -12.47 7.40 -22.47
N ASP A 33 -12.07 8.43 -21.71
CA ASP A 33 -10.88 9.23 -21.99
C ASP A 33 -9.59 8.49 -21.60
N ILE A 34 -8.78 8.18 -22.60
CA ILE A 34 -7.51 7.46 -22.45
C ILE A 34 -6.50 8.26 -21.64
N SER A 35 -6.51 9.60 -21.75
CA SER A 35 -5.57 10.48 -21.05
C SER A 35 -5.82 10.46 -19.54
N VAL A 36 -7.08 10.46 -19.13
CA VAL A 36 -7.48 10.34 -17.73
C VAL A 36 -7.04 8.98 -17.17
N ARG A 37 -7.27 7.90 -17.92
CA ARG A 37 -6.83 6.55 -17.52
C ARG A 37 -5.30 6.46 -17.38
N ASN A 38 -4.54 7.01 -18.31
CA ASN A 38 -3.08 7.00 -18.27
C ASN A 38 -2.52 7.83 -17.12
N SER A 39 -3.07 9.02 -16.88
CA SER A 39 -2.70 9.86 -15.73
C SER A 39 -2.95 9.12 -14.41
N PHE A 40 -4.07 8.41 -14.31
CA PHE A 40 -4.42 7.63 -13.13
C PHE A 40 -3.49 6.43 -12.91
N ILE A 41 -3.18 5.67 -13.97
CA ILE A 41 -2.21 4.57 -13.89
C ILE A 41 -0.84 5.10 -13.45
N ARG A 42 -0.41 6.25 -13.98
CA ARG A 42 0.85 6.89 -13.57
C ARG A 42 0.83 7.25 -12.09
N TYR A 43 -0.27 7.83 -11.60
CA TYR A 43 -0.45 8.16 -10.19
C TYR A 43 -0.31 6.92 -9.28
N LEU A 44 -0.96 5.80 -9.64
CA LEU A 44 -0.84 4.56 -8.88
C LEU A 44 0.60 4.02 -8.87
N ARG A 45 1.32 4.08 -10.00
CA ARG A 45 2.73 3.64 -10.07
C ARG A 45 3.66 4.51 -9.22
N THR A 46 3.41 5.83 -9.15
CA THR A 46 4.22 6.74 -8.33
C THR A 46 4.05 6.54 -6.84
N ARG A 47 2.97 5.89 -6.40
CA ARG A 47 2.76 5.56 -4.98
C ARG A 47 3.42 4.24 -4.62
N SER A 48 4.12 4.24 -3.48
CA SER A 48 4.61 3.03 -2.80
C SER A 48 3.50 2.47 -1.91
N LEU A 49 2.58 1.71 -2.50
CA LEU A 49 1.54 0.98 -1.79
C LEU A 49 1.81 -0.52 -1.92
N ASP A 50 1.63 -1.26 -0.83
CA ASP A 50 1.67 -2.72 -0.78
C ASP A 50 0.29 -3.32 -1.06
N LEU A 51 -0.76 -2.65 -0.59
CA LEU A 51 -2.16 -3.03 -0.81
C LEU A 51 -2.95 -1.83 -1.32
N LEU A 52 -3.74 -2.06 -2.37
CA LEU A 52 -4.67 -1.08 -2.91
C LEU A 52 -6.09 -1.65 -2.92
N ALA A 53 -7.00 -1.01 -2.19
CA ALA A 53 -8.42 -1.31 -2.21
C ALA A 53 -9.13 -0.45 -3.26
N LEU A 54 -9.72 -1.07 -4.27
CA LEU A 54 -10.51 -0.41 -5.32
C LEU A 54 -11.99 -0.62 -5.04
N SER A 55 -12.74 0.46 -4.91
CA SER A 55 -14.17 0.44 -4.55
C SER A 55 -15.04 1.09 -5.64
N TYR A 56 -16.12 0.41 -6.06
CA TYR A 56 -17.18 0.99 -6.90
C TYR A 56 -18.60 0.53 -6.51
N LEU A 57 -18.85 -0.78 -6.63
CA LEU A 57 -20.05 -1.50 -6.19
C LEU A 57 -19.71 -2.62 -5.17
N GLY A 58 -18.44 -3.02 -5.13
CA GLY A 58 -17.81 -3.83 -4.10
C GLY A 58 -16.35 -3.41 -3.96
N THR A 59 -15.66 -3.92 -2.94
CA THR A 59 -14.24 -3.62 -2.68
C THR A 59 -13.38 -4.80 -3.11
N ILE A 60 -12.41 -4.54 -3.99
CA ILE A 60 -11.42 -5.51 -4.41
C ILE A 60 -10.07 -5.06 -3.86
N TYR A 61 -9.37 -5.95 -3.16
CA TYR A 61 -8.03 -5.71 -2.67
C TYR A 61 -7.01 -6.27 -3.65
N LEU A 62 -6.12 -5.42 -4.16
CA LEU A 62 -5.00 -5.81 -4.99
C LEU A 62 -3.72 -5.70 -4.18
N ARG A 63 -2.94 -6.78 -4.14
CA ARG A 63 -1.58 -6.76 -3.63
C ARG A 63 -0.65 -6.26 -4.73
N ILE A 64 0.00 -5.13 -4.49
CA ILE A 64 0.95 -4.53 -5.42
C ILE A 64 2.33 -5.02 -5.00
N ASN A 65 2.79 -6.11 -5.62
CA ASN A 65 4.20 -6.49 -5.55
C ASN A 65 4.94 -5.57 -6.53
N LYS A 66 5.74 -4.65 -5.99
CA LYS A 66 6.74 -3.94 -6.79
C LYS A 66 7.90 -4.86 -7.15
#